data_AF-A0A954QST5-F1
#
_entry.id   AF-A0A954QST5-F1
#
_cell.length_a   1.000
_cell.length_b   1.000
_cell.length_c   1.000
_cell.angle_alpha   90.00
_cell.angle_beta   90.00
_cell.angle_gamma   90.00
#
_symmetry.space_group_name_H-M   'P 1'
#
loop_
_entity.id
_entity.type
_entity.pdbx_description
1 polymer ?
#
loop_
_entity_poly.entity_id
_entity_poly.type
_entity_poly.pdbx_seq_one_letter_code
_entity_poly.pdbx_strand_id
1 'polypeptide(L)' 'MPFPQFDPTRLIIRPLDERQHDLSIERHLPLDELPAELEPAAMRDLAILGERLVQARQ' A
#
# COMPACT_ATOMS: atom_id res chain seq x y z
N MET A 1 -22.87 -0.81 -6.05
CA MET A 1 -22.18 -0.70 -4.75
C MET A 1 -21.51 -2.04 -4.46
N PRO A 2 -20.24 -2.30 -4.87
CA PRO A 2 -19.79 -3.68 -5.03
C PRO A 2 -18.89 -4.20 -3.89
N PHE A 3 -18.98 -3.64 -2.68
CA PHE A 3 -18.22 -4.18 -1.55
C PHE A 3 -19.18 -4.70 -0.48
N PRO A 4 -19.03 -5.98 -0.07
CA PRO A 4 -19.85 -6.54 0.99
C PRO A 4 -19.57 -5.81 2.29
N GLN A 5 -20.62 -5.50 3.05
CA GLN A 5 -20.44 -4.98 4.41
C GLN A 5 -19.79 -6.05 5.28
N PHE A 6 -18.90 -5.60 6.15
CA PHE A 6 -18.25 -6.47 7.12
C PHE A 6 -19.29 -7.03 8.10
N ASP A 7 -19.28 -8.35 8.30
CA ASP A 7 -20.14 -9.03 9.26
C ASP A 7 -19.36 -9.23 10.58
N PRO A 8 -19.77 -8.54 11.67
CA PRO A 8 -19.08 -8.63 12.96
C PRO A 8 -19.10 -10.04 13.57
N THR A 9 -20.06 -10.89 13.20
CA THR A 9 -20.13 -12.27 13.72
C THR A 9 -18.96 -13.14 13.24
N ARG A 10 -18.27 -12.71 12.18
CA ARG A 10 -17.09 -13.37 11.64
C ARG A 10 -15.79 -12.93 12.34
N LEU A 11 -15.85 -11.97 13.28
CA LEU A 11 -14.68 -11.50 14.01
C LEU A 11 -14.33 -12.46 15.16
N ILE A 12 -13.35 -13.34 14.94
CA ILE A 12 -12.80 -14.20 15.98
C ILE A 12 -11.55 -13.54 16.55
N ILE A 13 -11.65 -12.94 17.73
CA ILE A 13 -10.49 -12.36 18.43
C ILE A 13 -9.78 -13.49 19.19
N ARG A 14 -8.64 -13.96 18.69
CA ARG A 14 -7.81 -14.96 19.36
C ARG A 14 -6.78 -14.31 20.31
N PRO A 15 -6.38 -14.99 21.40
CA PRO A 15 -5.19 -14.67 22.17
C PRO A 15 -3.96 -14.46 21.28
N LEU A 16 -3.04 -13.59 21.67
CA LEU A 16 -1.91 -13.18 20.82
C LEU A 16 -1.01 -14.35 20.42
N ASP A 17 -0.81 -15.29 21.35
CA ASP A 17 -0.08 -16.55 21.19
C ASP A 17 -0.76 -17.54 20.23
N GLU A 18 -2.05 -17.39 19.98
CA GLU A 18 -2.84 -18.21 19.04
C GLU A 18 -3.02 -17.55 17.66
N ARG A 19 -2.47 -16.34 17.46
CA ARG A 19 -2.53 -15.64 16.18
C ARG A 19 -1.38 -16.12 15.29
N GLN A 20 -1.67 -17.11 14.45
CA GLN A 20 -0.85 -17.34 13.26
C GLN A 20 -1.19 -16.26 12.24
N HIS A 21 -0.23 -15.38 11.95
CA HIS A 21 -0.35 -14.44 10.85
C HIS A 21 -0.14 -15.21 9.54
N ASP A 22 -1.15 -15.20 8.66
CA ASP A 22 -1.05 -15.72 7.28
C ASP A 22 -0.21 -14.78 6.37
N LEU A 23 0.49 -13.82 6.98
CA LEU A 23 1.41 -12.91 6.34
C LEU A 23 2.81 -13.51 6.46
N SER A 24 3.24 -14.23 5.43
CA SER A 24 4.62 -14.66 5.29
C SER A 24 5.50 -13.44 5.01
N ILE A 25 6.52 -13.25 5.83
CA ILE A 25 7.54 -12.21 5.58
C ILE A 25 8.58 -12.67 4.54
N GLU A 26 8.43 -13.85 3.94
CA GLU A 26 9.35 -14.39 2.93
C GLU A 26 9.42 -13.52 1.66
N ARG A 27 8.42 -12.66 1.42
CA ARG A 27 8.48 -11.60 0.41
C ARG A 27 8.84 -10.26 1.05
N HIS A 28 10.05 -10.16 1.57
CA HIS A 28 10.62 -8.87 1.94
C HIS A 28 10.87 -8.06 0.66
N LEU A 29 10.20 -6.92 0.52
CA LEU A 29 10.82 -5.81 -0.19
C LEU A 29 11.87 -5.24 0.78
N PRO A 30 13.17 -5.23 0.44
CA PRO A 30 14.16 -4.61 1.30
C PRO A 30 13.79 -3.13 1.43
N LEU A 31 13.55 -2.67 2.66
CA LEU A 31 13.14 -1.28 2.89
C LEU A 31 14.24 -0.28 2.49
N ASP A 32 15.49 -0.75 2.46
CA ASP A 32 16.66 -0.01 2.03
C ASP A 32 16.94 -0.15 0.52
N GLU A 33 16.19 -0.98 -0.21
CA GLU A 33 16.33 -1.10 -1.65
C GLU A 33 15.65 0.09 -2.33
N LEU A 34 16.42 0.79 -3.16
CA LEU A 34 15.86 1.83 -4.02
C LEU A 34 14.91 1.17 -5.02
N PRO A 35 13.68 1.70 -5.18
CA PRO A 35 12.79 1.20 -6.20
C PRO A 35 13.43 1.33 -7.58
N ALA A 36 13.10 0.40 -8.47
CA ALA A 36 13.52 0.49 -9.87
C ALA A 36 13.07 1.83 -10.47
N GLU A 37 13.91 2.38 -11.36
CA GLU A 37 13.52 3.56 -12.13
C GLU A 37 12.26 3.27 -12.93
N LEU A 38 11.36 4.25 -12.95
CA LEU A 38 10.16 4.16 -13.76
C LEU A 38 10.49 4.46 -15.23
N GLU A 39 9.67 3.93 -16.12
CA GLU A 39 9.76 4.25 -17.54
C GLU A 39 9.75 5.77 -17.79
N PRO A 40 10.47 6.29 -18.81
CA PRO A 40 10.61 7.72 -19.05
C PRO A 40 9.26 8.47 -19.15
N ALA A 41 8.22 7.78 -19.62
CA ALA A 41 6.87 8.33 -19.67
C ALA A 41 6.29 8.57 -18.26
N ALA A 42 6.40 7.59 -17.37
CA ALA A 42 5.92 7.70 -16.00
C ALA A 42 6.72 8.75 -15.20
N MET A 43 8.03 8.87 -15.43
CA MET A 43 8.85 9.92 -14.81
C MET A 43 8.40 11.33 -15.20
N ARG A 44 8.06 11.54 -16.48
CA ARG A 44 7.51 12.81 -16.96
C ARG A 44 6.14 13.11 -16.34
N ASP A 45 5.27 12.12 -16.27
CA ASP A 45 3.92 12.29 -15.69
C ASP A 45 4.00 12.62 -14.19
N LEU A 46 4.94 12.01 -13.46
CA LEU A 46 5.22 12.34 -12.07
C LEU A 46 5.67 13.79 -11.88
N ALA A 47 6.53 14.30 -12.77
CA ALA A 47 6.95 15.69 -12.71
C ALA A 47 5.76 16.66 -12.87
N ILE A 48 4.87 16.37 -13.83
CA ILE A 48 3.65 17.16 -14.07
C ILE A 48 2.72 17.11 -12.85
N LEU A 49 2.54 15.93 -12.25
CA LEU A 49 1.71 15.77 -11.05
C LEU A 49 2.29 16.54 -9.86
N GLY A 50 3.61 16.47 -9.67
CA GLY A 50 4.31 17.22 -8.62
C GLY A 50 4.11 18.72 -8.74
N GLU A 51 4.24 19.27 -9.95
CA GLU A 51 3.99 20.68 -10.21
C GLU A 51 2.54 21.08 -9.85
N ARG A 52 1.55 20.27 -10.29
CA ARG A 52 0.13 20.51 -9.99
C ARG A 52 -0.17 20.50 -8.49
N LEU A 53 0.44 19.58 -7.73
CA LEU A 53 0.26 19.52 -6.28
C LEU A 53 0.82 20.76 -5.57
N VAL A 54 1.97 21.27 -6.03
CA VAL A 54 2.56 22.49 -5.48
C VAL A 54 1.65 23.70 -5.76
N GLN A 55 1.10 23.80 -6.96
CA GLN A 55 0.16 24.86 -7.33
C GLN A 55 -1.14 24.79 -6.53
N ALA A 56 -1.70 23.59 -6.34
CA ALA A 56 -2.94 23.39 -5.59
C ALA A 56 -2.83 23.70 -4.09
N ARG A 57 -1.61 23.81 -3.56
CA ARG A 57 -1.35 24.20 -2.17
C ARG A 57 -1.39 25.72 -1.96
N GLN A 58 -1.25 26.52 -3.02
CA GLN A 58 -1.31 27.98 -2.98
C GLN A 58 -2.75 28.46 -2.99
#